data_AF-A0A9X1UI25-F1
#
_entry.id   AF-A0A9X1UI25-F1
#
_cell.length_a   1.000
_cell.length_b   1.000
_cell.length_c   1.000
_cell.angle_alpha   90.00
_cell.angle_beta   90.00
_cell.angle_gamma   90.00
#
_symmetry.space_group_name_H-M   'P 1'
#
loop_
_entity.id
_entity.type
_entity.pdbx_description
1 polymer ?
#
loop_
_entity_poly.entity_id
_entity_poly.type
_entity_poly.pdbx_seq_one_letter_code
_entity_poly.pdbx_strand_id
1 'polypeptide(L)'
;MVLNCVLHRYNLPHVAQIIEMALELGADYLELANTQYYGWAMLNRDQLMPTAEQLAEAEATVNRYRERIGGRCKILFVVPDYFERRPKACMNGWGSVFLGVAPDGAALPCHAARSLPGLVLPNVRDMPLRQIWYESEAFNAFRGDGWMREPCRDCDERHTDHGGCRCQAWMLTGDPAAADPVCEKSAHHGQVVQTVQFARQPRPVDEQPLIFRSRENSLAR
;
A
#
# COMPACT_ATOMS: atom_id res chain seq x y z
N MET A 1 22.91 4.24 -5.96
CA MET A 1 21.90 5.07 -5.25
C MET A 1 20.50 4.71 -5.71
N VAL A 2 19.56 4.59 -4.77
CA VAL A 2 18.12 4.41 -5.04
C VAL A 2 17.40 5.70 -4.67
N LEU A 3 16.60 6.25 -5.60
CA LEU A 3 15.68 7.34 -5.32
C LEU A 3 14.25 6.77 -5.24
N ASN A 4 13.58 6.96 -4.11
CA ASN A 4 12.16 6.62 -3.96
C ASN A 4 11.32 7.91 -3.97
N CYS A 5 10.26 7.91 -4.76
CA CYS A 5 9.32 9.01 -4.89
C CYS A 5 7.89 8.49 -4.75
N VAL A 6 7.17 9.03 -3.76
CA VAL A 6 5.75 8.73 -3.56
C VAL A 6 4.90 9.57 -4.51
N LEU A 7 4.11 8.91 -5.35
CA LEU A 7 3.25 9.54 -6.34
C LEU A 7 1.80 9.68 -5.86
N HIS A 8 1.17 10.78 -6.26
CA HIS A 8 -0.22 11.13 -6.00
C HIS A 8 -0.73 12.10 -7.08
N ARG A 9 -2.01 12.49 -6.98
CA ARG A 9 -2.70 13.37 -7.97
C ARG A 9 -1.88 14.56 -8.44
N TYR A 10 -1.16 15.24 -7.54
CA TYR A 10 -0.51 16.52 -7.85
C TYR A 10 0.87 16.39 -8.47
N ASN A 11 1.59 15.27 -8.26
CA ASN A 11 2.94 15.09 -8.81
C ASN A 11 3.03 14.07 -9.95
N LEU A 12 1.98 13.29 -10.22
CA LEU A 12 1.89 12.42 -11.40
C LEU A 12 2.12 13.17 -12.73
N PRO A 13 1.55 14.38 -12.95
CA PRO A 13 1.84 15.16 -14.16
C PRO A 13 3.32 15.57 -14.31
N HIS A 14 4.12 15.45 -13.24
CA HIS A 14 5.53 15.84 -13.19
C HIS A 14 6.50 14.64 -13.23
N VAL A 15 6.02 13.44 -13.55
CA VAL A 15 6.84 12.22 -13.58
C VAL A 15 8.04 12.35 -14.51
N ALA A 16 7.92 13.05 -15.64
CA ALA A 16 9.04 13.31 -16.53
C ALA A 16 10.18 14.05 -15.81
N GLN A 17 9.86 15.15 -15.12
CA GLN A 17 10.81 15.97 -14.37
C GLN A 17 11.45 15.18 -13.22
N ILE A 18 10.68 14.33 -12.54
CA ILE A 18 11.18 13.45 -11.47
C ILE A 18 12.21 12.47 -12.04
N ILE A 19 11.95 11.88 -13.22
CA ILE A 19 12.89 10.97 -13.87
C ILE A 19 14.17 11.70 -14.29
N GLU A 20 14.06 12.88 -14.91
CA GLU A 20 15.24 13.67 -15.30
C GLU A 20 16.10 14.03 -14.08
N MET A 21 15.48 14.48 -12.98
CA MET A 21 16.18 14.74 -11.72
C MET A 21 16.92 13.48 -11.21
N ALA A 22 16.27 12.30 -11.27
CA ALA A 22 16.91 11.05 -10.87
C ALA A 22 18.14 10.71 -11.72
N LEU A 23 18.09 11.00 -13.02
CA LEU A 23 19.20 10.79 -13.96
C LEU A 23 20.35 11.76 -13.71
N GLU A 24 20.04 13.04 -13.45
CA GLU A 24 21.04 14.07 -13.11
C GLU A 24 21.77 13.75 -11.81
N LEU A 25 21.04 13.22 -10.82
CA LEU A 25 21.60 12.74 -9.57
C LEU A 25 22.43 11.45 -9.72
N GLY A 26 22.38 10.77 -10.87
CA GLY A 26 23.06 9.51 -11.10
C GLY A 26 22.45 8.35 -10.30
N ALA A 27 21.12 8.32 -10.15
CA ALA A 27 20.43 7.20 -9.49
C ALA A 27 20.52 5.92 -10.32
N ASP A 28 20.87 4.80 -9.68
CA ASP A 28 20.86 3.47 -10.30
C ASP A 28 19.43 2.92 -10.40
N TYR A 29 18.59 3.24 -9.41
CA TYR A 29 17.19 2.84 -9.36
C TYR A 29 16.31 4.04 -9.00
N LEU A 30 15.17 4.14 -9.67
CA LEU A 30 14.11 5.09 -9.36
C LEU A 30 12.83 4.31 -9.07
N GLU A 31 12.34 4.41 -7.83
CA GLU A 31 11.07 3.86 -7.39
C GLU A 31 10.00 4.95 -7.43
N LEU A 32 9.14 4.87 -8.43
CA LEU A 32 7.94 5.68 -8.58
C LEU A 32 6.76 4.91 -7.99
N ALA A 33 6.54 5.05 -6.70
CA ALA A 33 5.54 4.29 -5.97
C ALA A 33 4.29 5.14 -5.74
N ASN A 34 3.13 4.74 -6.28
CA ASN A 34 1.89 5.45 -5.96
C ASN A 34 1.51 5.25 -4.48
N THR A 35 0.88 6.30 -3.95
CA THR A 35 0.41 6.33 -2.56
C THR A 35 -0.56 5.17 -2.32
N GLN A 36 -0.29 4.38 -1.28
CA GLN A 36 -1.25 3.42 -0.77
C GLN A 36 -2.24 4.13 0.15
N TYR A 37 -3.53 4.07 -0.17
CA TYR A 37 -4.58 4.81 0.54
C TYR A 37 -5.09 4.07 1.78
N TYR A 38 -4.16 3.76 2.67
CA TYR A 38 -4.44 3.33 4.03
C TYR A 38 -3.46 4.01 5.01
N GLY A 39 -3.66 3.81 6.31
CA GLY A 39 -2.90 4.53 7.35
C GLY A 39 -3.13 6.05 7.26
N TRP A 40 -2.05 6.83 7.26
CA TRP A 40 -2.12 8.31 7.23
C TRP A 40 -2.66 8.87 5.91
N ALA A 41 -2.37 8.22 4.79
CA ALA A 41 -2.84 8.69 3.48
C ALA A 41 -4.37 8.63 3.36
N MET A 42 -5.04 7.81 4.18
CA MET A 42 -6.50 7.72 4.22
C MET A 42 -7.15 9.07 4.58
N LEU A 43 -6.54 9.85 5.47
CA LEU A 43 -7.07 11.14 5.91
C LEU A 43 -7.14 12.17 4.78
N ASN A 44 -6.27 12.03 3.78
CA ASN A 44 -6.16 12.92 2.64
C ASN A 44 -6.56 12.24 1.31
N ARG A 45 -7.13 11.04 1.38
CA ARG A 45 -7.35 10.17 0.22
C ARG A 45 -8.10 10.87 -0.90
N ASP A 46 -9.20 11.52 -0.57
CA ASP A 46 -10.09 12.14 -1.56
C ASP A 46 -9.41 13.29 -2.33
N GLN A 47 -8.38 13.91 -1.73
CA GLN A 47 -7.57 14.96 -2.38
C GLN A 47 -6.39 14.36 -3.15
N LEU A 48 -5.73 13.34 -2.59
CA LEU A 48 -4.51 12.78 -3.12
C LEU A 48 -4.73 11.70 -4.19
N MET A 49 -5.92 11.08 -4.26
CA MET A 49 -6.19 9.99 -5.20
C MET A 49 -6.12 10.47 -6.65
N PRO A 50 -5.29 9.86 -7.50
CA PRO A 50 -5.22 10.25 -8.90
C PRO A 50 -6.46 9.83 -9.68
N THR A 51 -6.61 10.36 -10.89
CA THR A 51 -7.55 9.80 -11.86
C THR A 51 -6.91 8.66 -12.65
N ALA A 52 -7.73 7.87 -13.35
CA ALA A 52 -7.21 6.81 -14.22
C ALA A 52 -6.40 7.38 -15.40
N GLU A 53 -6.82 8.54 -15.90
CA GLU A 53 -6.18 9.26 -17.00
C GLU A 53 -4.78 9.74 -16.60
N GLN A 54 -4.63 10.29 -15.38
CA GLN A 54 -3.32 10.69 -14.85
C GLN A 54 -2.36 9.50 -14.72
N LEU A 55 -2.87 8.34 -14.29
CA LEU A 55 -2.06 7.12 -14.18
C LEU A 55 -1.62 6.61 -15.57
N ALA A 56 -2.53 6.57 -16.54
CA ALA A 56 -2.22 6.14 -17.89
C ALA A 56 -1.18 7.06 -18.57
N GLU A 57 -1.29 8.37 -18.38
CA GLU A 57 -0.32 9.34 -18.91
C GLU A 57 1.06 9.21 -18.24
N ALA A 58 1.08 9.03 -16.91
CA ALA A 58 2.32 8.80 -16.18
C ALA A 58 2.99 7.49 -16.59
N GLU A 59 2.24 6.40 -16.75
CA GLU A 59 2.74 5.12 -17.22
C GLU A 59 3.32 5.21 -18.64
N ALA A 60 2.59 5.86 -19.55
CA ALA A 60 3.07 6.10 -20.91
C ALA A 60 4.38 6.90 -20.90
N THR A 61 4.50 7.89 -19.99
CA THR A 61 5.72 8.66 -19.80
C THR A 61 6.87 7.80 -19.31
N VAL A 62 6.65 6.99 -18.26
CA VAL A 62 7.67 6.06 -17.74
C VAL A 62 8.17 5.12 -18.84
N ASN A 63 7.27 4.57 -19.65
CA ASN A 63 7.65 3.64 -20.73
C ASN A 63 8.50 4.33 -21.81
N ARG A 64 8.16 5.56 -22.22
CA ARG A 64 9.03 6.35 -23.12
C ARG A 64 10.43 6.57 -22.55
N TYR A 65 10.54 6.82 -21.24
CA TYR A 65 11.84 6.98 -20.59
C TYR A 65 12.62 5.67 -20.52
N ARG A 66 11.98 4.55 -20.17
CA ARG A 66 12.61 3.21 -20.16
C ARG A 66 13.26 2.89 -21.51
N GLU A 67 12.58 3.19 -22.61
CA GLU A 67 13.12 3.01 -23.97
C GLU A 67 14.32 3.94 -24.25
N ARG A 68 14.24 5.21 -23.80
CA ARG A 68 15.26 6.23 -24.11
C ARG A 68 16.54 6.11 -23.29
N ILE A 69 16.45 5.74 -22.00
CA ILE A 69 17.59 5.81 -21.06
C ILE A 69 18.36 4.51 -20.96
N GLY A 70 17.79 3.39 -21.46
CA GLY A 70 18.40 2.06 -21.36
C GLY A 70 18.72 1.68 -19.92
N GLY A 71 19.95 1.23 -19.68
CA GLY A 71 20.41 0.78 -18.35
C GLY A 71 20.89 1.88 -17.40
N ARG A 72 20.78 3.17 -17.77
CA ARG A 72 21.31 4.28 -16.95
C ARG A 72 20.63 4.41 -15.59
N CYS A 73 19.35 4.07 -15.51
CA CYS A 73 18.57 4.06 -14.28
C CYS A 73 17.41 3.06 -14.45
N LYS A 74 17.26 2.13 -13.52
CA LYS A 74 16.14 1.17 -13.52
C LYS A 74 14.91 1.79 -12.87
N ILE A 75 13.90 2.08 -13.68
CA ILE A 75 12.64 2.69 -13.21
C ILE A 75 11.62 1.61 -12.83
N LEU A 76 11.23 1.61 -11.56
CA LEU A 76 10.13 0.82 -11.01
C LEU A 76 8.90 1.73 -10.87
N PHE A 77 7.78 1.37 -11.50
CA PHE A 77 6.53 2.13 -11.43
C PHE A 77 5.45 1.25 -10.82
N VAL A 78 4.94 1.65 -9.65
CA VAL A 78 3.95 0.88 -8.89
C VAL A 78 2.62 1.62 -8.94
N VAL A 79 1.64 1.05 -9.66
CA VAL A 79 0.27 1.55 -9.78
C VAL A 79 -0.50 1.34 -8.47
N PRO A 80 -1.40 2.27 -8.05
CA PRO A 80 -2.17 2.10 -6.83
C PRO A 80 -3.21 0.98 -6.98
N ASP A 81 -3.34 0.17 -5.94
CA ASP A 81 -4.17 -1.06 -5.95
C ASP A 81 -5.65 -0.78 -6.27
N TYR A 82 -6.16 0.43 -6.02
CA TYR A 82 -7.54 0.83 -6.30
C TYR A 82 -7.92 0.76 -7.80
N PHE A 83 -6.93 0.74 -8.70
CA PHE A 83 -7.13 0.66 -10.14
C PHE A 83 -6.93 -0.76 -10.69
N GLU A 84 -6.64 -1.73 -9.83
CA GLU A 84 -6.45 -3.13 -10.17
C GLU A 84 -7.74 -3.94 -9.95
N ARG A 85 -7.84 -5.11 -10.59
CA ARG A 85 -8.98 -6.06 -10.39
C ARG A 85 -8.69 -7.15 -9.36
N ARG A 86 -7.41 -7.36 -9.05
CA ARG A 86 -6.92 -8.33 -8.07
C ARG A 86 -5.91 -7.65 -7.17
N PRO A 87 -5.93 -7.93 -5.85
CA PRO A 87 -4.91 -7.41 -4.96
C PRO A 87 -3.57 -8.10 -5.24
N LYS A 88 -2.48 -7.39 -4.95
CA LYS A 88 -1.14 -8.01 -4.87
C LYS A 88 -0.99 -8.74 -3.54
N ALA A 89 -0.10 -9.72 -3.49
CA ALA A 89 0.35 -10.31 -2.24
C ALA A 89 1.04 -9.26 -1.37
N CYS A 90 0.30 -8.64 -0.44
CA CYS A 90 0.81 -7.59 0.42
C CYS A 90 1.97 -8.14 1.26
N MET A 91 3.17 -7.56 1.09
CA MET A 91 4.43 -8.06 1.66
C MET A 91 4.69 -9.54 1.38
N ASN A 92 4.24 -10.04 0.22
CA ASN A 92 4.29 -11.46 -0.17
C ASN A 92 3.53 -12.40 0.80
N GLY A 93 2.52 -11.88 1.49
CA GLY A 93 1.74 -12.60 2.52
C GLY A 93 2.10 -12.18 3.95
N TRP A 94 1.10 -12.22 4.83
CA TRP A 94 1.26 -11.80 6.22
C TRP A 94 2.28 -12.66 6.97
N GLY A 95 3.30 -12.00 7.53
CA GLY A 95 4.36 -12.69 8.27
C GLY A 95 5.08 -13.77 7.44
N SER A 96 5.15 -13.66 6.10
CA SER A 96 5.82 -14.67 5.26
C SER A 96 7.29 -14.37 5.02
N VAL A 97 7.65 -13.09 4.81
CA VAL A 97 9.03 -12.65 4.51
C VAL A 97 9.47 -11.40 5.28
N PHE A 98 8.55 -10.67 5.92
CA PHE A 98 8.82 -9.36 6.52
C PHE A 98 8.59 -9.34 8.03
N LEU A 99 9.57 -8.81 8.77
CA LEU A 99 9.47 -8.44 10.19
C LEU A 99 10.00 -7.01 10.34
N GLY A 100 9.14 -6.08 10.75
CA GLY A 100 9.54 -4.73 11.13
C GLY A 100 9.73 -4.61 12.64
N VAL A 101 10.74 -3.88 13.10
CA VAL A 101 10.88 -3.52 14.53
C VAL A 101 10.67 -2.03 14.67
N ALA A 102 9.62 -1.63 15.37
CA ALA A 102 9.34 -0.23 15.67
C ALA A 102 10.34 0.33 16.71
N PRO A 103 10.51 1.65 16.82
CA PRO A 103 11.47 2.25 17.79
C PRO A 103 11.22 1.87 19.26
N ASP A 104 9.98 1.54 19.62
CA ASP A 104 9.60 1.05 20.95
C ASP A 104 9.93 -0.44 21.18
N GLY A 105 10.44 -1.13 20.16
CA GLY A 105 10.80 -2.55 20.16
C GLY A 105 9.68 -3.49 19.71
N ALA A 106 8.47 -2.99 19.41
CA ALA A 106 7.40 -3.85 18.93
C ALA A 106 7.74 -4.46 17.56
N ALA A 107 7.58 -5.77 17.44
CA ALA A 107 7.74 -6.50 16.18
C ALA A 107 6.41 -6.52 15.40
N LEU A 108 6.49 -6.23 14.10
CA LEU A 108 5.36 -5.99 13.22
C LEU A 108 5.40 -6.96 12.02
N PRO A 109 4.35 -7.76 11.79
CA PRO A 109 4.25 -8.62 10.59
C PRO A 109 3.99 -7.85 9.30
N CYS A 110 3.58 -6.58 9.40
CA CYS A 110 3.58 -5.60 8.32
C CYS A 110 3.67 -4.18 8.92
N HIS A 111 4.08 -3.17 8.15
CA HIS A 111 4.25 -1.80 8.66
C HIS A 111 3.00 -1.22 9.34
N ALA A 112 1.81 -1.58 8.86
CA ALA A 112 0.53 -1.08 9.37
C ALA A 112 -0.15 -2.02 10.38
N ALA A 113 0.49 -3.11 10.82
CA ALA A 113 -0.14 -4.13 11.67
C ALA A 113 -0.70 -3.58 12.99
N ARG A 114 -0.07 -2.52 13.53
CA ARG A 114 -0.52 -1.86 14.77
C ARG A 114 -1.91 -1.24 14.67
N SER A 115 -2.41 -0.94 13.47
CA SER A 115 -3.75 -0.40 13.31
C SER A 115 -4.85 -1.45 13.40
N LEU A 116 -4.50 -2.75 13.45
CA LEU A 116 -5.49 -3.82 13.54
C LEU A 116 -5.94 -4.02 14.99
N PRO A 117 -7.25 -4.09 15.27
CA PRO A 117 -7.76 -4.29 16.61
C PRO A 117 -7.45 -5.71 17.09
N GLY A 118 -7.24 -5.87 18.40
CA GLY A 118 -7.07 -7.19 19.02
C GLY A 118 -5.74 -7.89 18.75
N LEU A 119 -4.82 -7.27 17.98
CA LEU A 119 -3.51 -7.85 17.70
C LEU A 119 -2.50 -7.45 18.78
N VAL A 120 -2.08 -8.40 19.62
CA VAL A 120 -1.03 -8.17 20.63
C VAL A 120 0.35 -8.33 19.97
N LEU A 121 1.00 -7.19 19.69
CA LEU A 121 2.32 -7.17 19.06
C LEU A 121 3.42 -7.49 20.08
N PRO A 122 4.26 -8.53 19.85
CA PRO A 122 5.33 -8.87 20.78
C PRO A 122 6.47 -7.85 20.70
N ASN A 123 7.28 -7.74 21.76
CA ASN A 123 8.44 -6.84 21.82
C ASN A 123 9.75 -7.63 21.78
N VAL A 124 10.71 -7.17 20.96
CA VAL A 124 12.03 -7.83 20.82
C VAL A 124 12.90 -7.75 22.07
N ARG A 125 12.55 -6.88 23.03
CA ARG A 125 13.21 -6.78 24.35
C ARG A 125 12.82 -7.93 25.28
N ASP A 126 11.62 -8.49 25.07
CA ASP A 126 11.01 -9.47 25.97
C ASP A 126 10.94 -10.88 25.34
N MET A 127 10.96 -10.97 24.00
CA MET A 127 10.81 -12.22 23.25
C MET A 127 11.87 -12.35 22.15
N PRO A 128 12.57 -13.50 22.01
CA PRO A 128 13.53 -13.73 20.93
C PRO A 128 12.89 -13.67 19.54
N LEU A 129 13.60 -13.11 18.55
CA LEU A 129 13.09 -12.94 17.17
C LEU A 129 12.56 -14.24 16.55
N ARG A 130 13.20 -15.38 16.80
CA ARG A 130 12.73 -16.68 16.31
C ARG A 130 11.35 -17.02 16.86
N GLN A 131 11.15 -16.81 18.16
CA GLN A 131 9.86 -17.07 18.82
C GLN A 131 8.80 -16.08 18.33
N ILE A 132 9.14 -14.79 18.23
CA ILE A 132 8.27 -13.78 17.60
C ILE A 132 7.81 -14.24 16.22
N TRP A 133 8.76 -14.65 15.38
CA TRP A 133 8.46 -15.03 14.00
C TRP A 133 7.61 -16.28 13.87
N TYR A 134 7.95 -17.37 14.57
CA TYR A 134 7.28 -18.66 14.38
C TYR A 134 6.11 -18.90 15.31
N GLU A 135 6.11 -18.35 16.52
CA GLU A 135 5.21 -18.75 17.60
C GLU A 135 4.26 -17.64 18.03
N SER A 136 4.56 -16.36 17.77
CA SER A 136 3.65 -15.28 18.20
C SER A 136 2.31 -15.31 17.46
N GLU A 137 1.25 -15.02 18.20
CA GLU A 137 -0.11 -14.91 17.63
C GLU A 137 -0.16 -13.81 16.56
N ALA A 138 0.52 -12.68 16.77
CA ALA A 138 0.51 -11.58 15.81
C ALA A 138 1.05 -11.98 14.43
N PHE A 139 2.14 -12.75 14.37
CA PHE A 139 2.72 -13.19 13.10
C PHE A 139 1.94 -14.34 12.46
N ASN A 140 1.21 -15.12 13.24
CA ASN A 140 0.41 -16.24 12.75
C ASN A 140 -1.07 -15.91 12.49
N ALA A 141 -1.56 -14.74 12.92
CA ALA A 141 -2.97 -14.34 12.83
C ALA A 141 -3.56 -14.45 11.41
N PHE A 142 -2.79 -14.06 10.39
CA PHE A 142 -3.18 -14.14 8.98
C PHE A 142 -2.14 -14.89 8.13
N ARG A 143 -1.29 -15.73 8.74
CA ARG A 143 -0.31 -16.53 8.01
C ARG A 143 -0.97 -17.79 7.45
N GLY A 144 -0.59 -18.17 6.24
CA GLY A 144 -1.22 -19.28 5.53
C GLY A 144 -2.64 -18.93 5.06
N ASP A 145 -3.50 -19.93 4.91
CA ASP A 145 -4.87 -19.79 4.40
C ASP A 145 -5.97 -20.23 5.37
N GLY A 146 -5.63 -20.86 6.50
CA GLY A 146 -6.61 -21.38 7.47
C GLY A 146 -7.54 -20.32 8.10
N TRP A 147 -7.12 -19.05 8.12
CA TRP A 147 -7.89 -17.91 8.62
C TRP A 147 -8.89 -17.35 7.58
N MET A 148 -8.71 -17.68 6.30
CA MET A 148 -9.44 -17.05 5.21
C MET A 148 -10.93 -17.35 5.27
N ARG A 149 -11.75 -16.34 4.96
CA ARG A 149 -13.20 -16.46 4.81
C ARG A 149 -13.59 -16.45 3.34
N GLU A 150 -14.86 -16.71 3.04
CA GLU A 150 -15.37 -16.52 1.69
C GLU A 150 -15.21 -15.07 1.21
N PRO A 151 -14.89 -14.83 -0.07
CA PRO A 151 -14.67 -15.82 -1.14
C PRO A 151 -13.28 -16.47 -1.15
N CYS A 152 -12.33 -16.01 -0.31
CA CYS A 152 -10.92 -16.41 -0.39
C CYS A 152 -10.67 -17.88 -0.02
N ARG A 153 -11.44 -18.42 0.94
CA ARG A 153 -11.29 -19.80 1.44
C ARG A 153 -11.30 -20.83 0.29
N ASP A 154 -12.27 -20.73 -0.61
CA ASP A 154 -12.42 -21.66 -1.73
C ASP A 154 -11.90 -21.10 -3.06
N CYS A 155 -11.21 -19.95 -3.05
CA CYS A 155 -10.67 -19.33 -4.27
C CYS A 155 -9.35 -19.98 -4.71
N ASP A 156 -9.21 -20.25 -6.02
CA ASP A 156 -7.98 -20.76 -6.61
C ASP A 156 -6.80 -19.77 -6.52
N GLU A 157 -7.07 -18.47 -6.39
CA GLU A 157 -6.05 -17.40 -6.34
C GLU A 157 -5.46 -17.20 -4.93
N ARG A 158 -6.00 -17.87 -3.90
CA ARG A 158 -5.65 -17.61 -2.48
C ARG A 158 -4.18 -17.85 -2.15
N HIS A 159 -3.51 -18.72 -2.90
CA HIS A 159 -2.08 -19.01 -2.73
C HIS A 159 -1.18 -18.04 -3.51
N THR A 160 -1.75 -17.20 -4.37
CA THR A 160 -1.05 -16.20 -5.17
C THR A 160 -1.12 -14.83 -4.51
N ASP A 161 -2.30 -14.39 -4.07
CA ASP A 161 -2.50 -13.05 -3.49
C ASP A 161 -2.61 -13.05 -1.96
N HIS A 162 -2.75 -14.22 -1.34
CA HIS A 162 -2.94 -14.39 0.10
C HIS A 162 -4.12 -13.59 0.67
N GLY A 163 -5.17 -13.41 -0.15
CA GLY A 163 -6.36 -12.64 0.17
C GLY A 163 -6.18 -11.12 0.07
N GLY A 164 -4.97 -10.62 -0.23
CA GLY A 164 -4.62 -9.20 -0.29
C GLY A 164 -4.23 -8.57 1.05
N CYS A 165 -4.34 -7.26 1.18
CA CYS A 165 -3.90 -6.49 2.35
C CYS A 165 -4.90 -6.53 3.52
N ARG A 166 -4.47 -7.05 4.69
CA ARG A 166 -5.31 -7.11 5.91
C ARG A 166 -5.63 -5.74 6.49
N CYS A 167 -4.69 -4.81 6.41
CA CYS A 167 -4.85 -3.44 6.90
C CYS A 167 -5.85 -2.65 6.05
N GLN A 168 -5.87 -2.88 4.73
CA GLN A 168 -6.85 -2.29 3.82
C GLN A 168 -8.23 -2.91 4.01
N ALA A 169 -8.31 -4.24 4.15
CA ALA A 169 -9.55 -4.93 4.49
C ALA A 169 -10.17 -4.32 5.76
N TRP A 170 -9.42 -4.29 6.87
CA TRP A 170 -9.89 -3.65 8.11
C TRP A 170 -10.37 -2.20 7.91
N MET A 171 -9.59 -1.37 7.20
CA MET A 171 -9.92 0.04 7.04
C MET A 171 -11.19 0.29 6.23
N LEU A 172 -11.47 -0.55 5.23
CA LEU A 172 -12.61 -0.37 4.33
C LEU A 172 -13.85 -1.15 4.79
N THR A 173 -13.67 -2.31 5.43
CA THR A 173 -14.79 -3.19 5.79
C THR A 173 -15.06 -3.23 7.28
N GLY A 174 -14.12 -2.81 8.12
CA GLY A 174 -14.17 -3.03 9.57
C GLY A 174 -13.87 -4.49 9.96
N ASP A 175 -13.30 -5.31 9.07
CA ASP A 175 -12.91 -6.69 9.37
C ASP A 175 -11.59 -7.06 8.66
N PRO A 176 -10.49 -7.32 9.42
CA PRO A 176 -9.21 -7.70 8.81
C PRO A 176 -9.24 -9.09 8.14
N ALA A 177 -10.20 -9.95 8.48
CA ALA A 177 -10.37 -11.27 7.87
C ALA A 177 -11.25 -11.23 6.60
N ALA A 178 -11.83 -10.09 6.24
CA ALA A 178 -12.56 -9.94 4.97
C ALA A 178 -11.61 -10.02 3.76
N ALA A 179 -12.13 -10.47 2.62
CA ALA A 179 -11.40 -10.37 1.36
C ALA A 179 -11.06 -8.90 1.05
N ASP A 180 -9.84 -8.64 0.57
CA ASP A 180 -9.42 -7.29 0.21
C ASP A 180 -10.42 -6.66 -0.78
N PRO A 181 -11.00 -5.49 -0.47
CA PRO A 181 -11.98 -4.83 -1.34
C PRO A 181 -11.47 -4.45 -2.73
N VAL A 182 -10.15 -4.45 -2.96
CA VAL A 182 -9.60 -4.31 -4.33
C VAL A 182 -9.99 -5.50 -5.21
N CYS A 183 -10.13 -6.70 -4.64
CA CYS A 183 -10.55 -7.89 -5.39
C CYS A 183 -11.99 -7.75 -5.87
N GLU A 184 -12.23 -7.95 -7.17
CA GLU A 184 -13.58 -7.88 -7.75
C GLU A 184 -14.57 -8.92 -7.18
N LYS A 185 -14.03 -10.01 -6.58
CA LYS A 185 -14.82 -11.05 -5.90
C LYS A 185 -15.27 -10.63 -4.49
N SER A 186 -14.70 -9.57 -3.92
CA SER A 186 -15.07 -9.08 -2.59
C SER A 186 -16.47 -8.47 -2.60
N ALA A 187 -17.28 -8.79 -1.58
CA ALA A 187 -18.59 -8.17 -1.38
C ALA A 187 -18.50 -6.63 -1.20
N HIS A 188 -17.33 -6.12 -0.80
CA HIS A 188 -17.08 -4.70 -0.58
C HIS A 188 -16.43 -3.98 -1.78
N HIS A 189 -16.24 -4.66 -2.92
CA HIS A 189 -15.56 -4.08 -4.08
C HIS A 189 -16.22 -2.79 -4.59
N GLY A 190 -17.55 -2.68 -4.48
CA GLY A 190 -18.28 -1.48 -4.85
C GLY A 190 -17.78 -0.20 -4.15
N GLN A 191 -17.24 -0.29 -2.93
CA GLN A 191 -16.69 0.86 -2.21
C GLN A 191 -15.40 1.40 -2.86
N VAL A 192 -14.56 0.50 -3.39
CA VAL A 192 -13.34 0.88 -4.11
C VAL A 192 -13.70 1.55 -5.44
N VAL A 193 -14.64 0.94 -6.18
CA VAL A 193 -15.17 1.50 -7.44
C VAL A 193 -15.74 2.90 -7.22
N GLN A 194 -16.56 3.10 -6.19
CA GLN A 194 -17.11 4.41 -5.85
C GLN A 194 -16.01 5.42 -5.51
N THR A 195 -14.98 5.02 -4.77
CA THR A 195 -13.85 5.90 -4.42
C THR A 195 -13.11 6.37 -5.67
N VAL A 196 -12.83 5.46 -6.62
CA VAL A 196 -12.17 5.78 -7.89
C VAL A 196 -13.05 6.67 -8.76
N GLN A 197 -14.35 6.41 -8.84
CA GLN A 197 -15.30 7.25 -9.57
C GLN A 197 -15.38 8.66 -8.97
N PHE A 198 -15.41 8.76 -7.65
CA PHE A 198 -15.42 10.03 -6.95
C PHE A 198 -14.15 10.85 -7.24
N ALA A 199 -12.98 10.19 -7.30
CA ALA A 199 -11.73 10.83 -7.65
C ALA A 199 -11.75 11.47 -9.06
N ARG A 200 -12.55 10.96 -10.00
CA ARG A 200 -12.71 11.53 -11.35
C ARG A 200 -13.59 12.77 -11.40
N GLN A 201 -14.44 13.02 -10.40
CA GLN A 201 -15.37 14.14 -10.45
C GLN A 201 -14.61 15.48 -10.35
N PRO A 202 -14.89 16.47 -11.22
CA PRO A 202 -14.37 17.80 -11.07
C PRO A 202 -14.93 18.39 -9.77
N ARG A 203 -14.09 18.57 -8.75
CA ARG A 203 -14.49 19.29 -7.54
C ARG A 203 -14.18 20.77 -7.72
N PRO A 204 -15.02 21.68 -7.18
CA PRO A 204 -14.58 23.02 -6.88
C PRO A 204 -13.29 22.91 -6.07
N VAL A 205 -12.33 23.79 -6.35
CA VAL A 205 -11.01 23.85 -5.70
C VAL A 205 -11.18 24.38 -4.27
N ASP A 206 -12.01 23.75 -3.45
CA ASP A 206 -11.93 23.90 -2.00
C ASP A 206 -10.75 23.04 -1.55
N GLU A 207 -9.54 23.54 -1.80
CA GLU A 207 -8.30 23.02 -1.25
C GLU A 207 -8.39 23.07 0.28
N GLN A 208 -8.87 21.98 0.86
CA GLN A 208 -8.82 21.79 2.30
C GLN A 208 -7.37 21.49 2.68
N PRO A 209 -6.77 22.16 3.67
CA PRO A 209 -5.40 21.88 4.09
C PRO A 209 -5.17 20.39 4.32
N LEU A 210 -4.13 19.84 3.70
CA LEU A 210 -3.77 18.44 3.92
C LEU A 210 -3.42 18.23 5.39
N ILE A 211 -3.89 17.11 5.94
CA ILE A 211 -3.55 16.70 7.30
C ILE A 211 -2.17 16.05 7.26
N PHE A 212 -1.15 16.82 7.64
CA PHE A 212 0.20 16.30 7.80
C PHE A 212 0.35 15.55 9.12
N ARG A 213 1.16 14.51 9.10
CA ARG A 213 1.54 13.80 10.32
C ARG A 213 2.41 14.72 11.18
N SER A 214 2.00 14.89 12.43
CA SER A 214 2.75 15.61 13.46
C SER A 214 2.97 14.71 14.67
N ARG A 215 3.75 15.17 15.64
CA ARG A 215 3.92 14.45 16.91
C ARG A 215 2.59 14.36 17.67
N GLU A 216 1.85 15.46 17.71
CA GLU A 216 0.61 15.62 18.46
C GLU A 216 -0.47 14.67 17.94
N ASN A 217 -0.71 14.67 16.63
CA ASN A 217 -1.76 13.83 16.03
C ASN A 217 -1.37 12.35 15.91
N SER A 218 -0.08 12.02 16.06
CA SER A 218 0.39 10.63 16.11
C SER A 218 0.27 9.97 17.48
N LEU A 219 0.16 10.75 18.57
CA LEU A 219 0.00 10.22 19.93
C LEU A 219 -1.47 10.08 20.34
N ALA A 220 -2.36 10.87 19.72
CA ALA A 220 -3.78 10.89 20.02
C ALA A 220 -4.62 9.85 19.24
N ARG A 221 -3.97 9.01 18.42
CA ARG A 221 -4.62 8.04 17.53
C ARG A 221 -4.04 6.65 17.70
#